data_AF-A0AAP1E417-F1
#
_entry.id   AF-A0AAP1E417-F1
#
_cell.length_a   1.000
_cell.length_b   1.000
_cell.length_c   1.000
_cell.angle_alpha   90.00
_cell.angle_beta   90.00
_cell.angle_gamma   90.00
#
_symmetry.space_group_name_H-M   'P 1'
#
loop_
_entity.id
_entity.type
_entity.pdbx_description
1 polymer ?
#
loop_
_entity_poly.entity_id
_entity_poly.type
_entity_poly.pdbx_seq_one_letter_code
_entity_poly.pdbx_strand_id
1 'polypeptide(L)' 'MAIEDAIVLAEELQNHADHETALLAYYKRRAPRALKVQNLSSEIVRRRLKGEPGAEELIGECYAVLREGY' A
#
# COMPACT_ATOMS: atom_id res chain seq x y z
N MET A 1 -5.93 0.63 3.54
CA MET A 1 -5.40 1.40 2.40
C MET A 1 -6.11 2.74 2.28
N ALA A 2 -7.31 2.83 1.70
CA ALA A 2 -7.96 4.13 1.44
C ALA A 2 -8.13 5.06 2.66
N ILE A 3 -8.44 4.51 3.85
CA ILE A 3 -8.56 5.31 5.08
C ILE A 3 -7.20 5.91 5.48
N GLU A 4 -6.14 5.12 5.45
CA GLU A 4 -4.79 5.61 5.75
C GLU A 4 -4.31 6.60 4.67
N ASP A 5 -4.69 6.39 3.41
CA ASP A 5 -4.40 7.32 2.32
C ASP A 5 -5.02 8.70 2.60
N ALA A 6 -6.28 8.72 3.07
CA ALA A 6 -6.95 9.96 3.46
C ALA A 6 -6.29 10.65 4.66
N ILE A 7 -5.85 9.89 5.66
CA ILE A 7 -5.14 10.43 6.84
C ILE A 7 -3.80 11.03 6.43
N VAL A 8 -2.97 10.28 5.69
CA VAL A 8 -1.65 10.77 5.27
C VAL A 8 -1.80 11.96 4.32
N LEU A 9 -2.78 11.94 3.41
CA LEU A 9 -3.03 13.10 2.55
C LEU A 9 -3.40 14.35 3.37
N ALA A 10 -4.24 14.21 4.39
CA ALA A 10 -4.59 15.32 5.28
C ALA A 10 -3.37 15.87 6.03
N GLU A 11 -2.48 15.00 6.51
CA GLU A 11 -1.20 15.40 7.13
C GLU A 11 -0.32 16.17 6.15
N GLU A 12 -0.13 15.67 4.94
CA GLU A 12 0.76 16.32 3.96
C GLU A 12 0.19 17.67 3.48
N LEU A 13 -1.13 17.80 3.37
CA LEU A 13 -1.81 19.07 3.07
C LEU A 13 -1.63 20.10 4.20
N GLN A 14 -1.51 19.66 5.45
CA GLN A 14 -1.24 20.55 6.58
C GLN A 14 0.24 20.98 6.63
N ASN A 15 1.15 20.09 6.20
CA ASN A 15 2.60 20.29 6.33
C ASN A 15 3.23 21.09 5.18
N HIS A 16 2.52 21.29 4.06
CA HIS A 16 3.06 21.95 2.87
C HIS A 16 2.19 23.15 2.45
N ALA A 17 2.85 24.19 1.93
CA ALA A 17 2.19 25.45 1.57
C ALA A 17 1.34 25.35 0.29
N ASP A 18 1.65 24.40 -0.59
CA ASP A 18 0.98 24.21 -1.86
C ASP A 18 0.54 22.75 -2.08
N HIS A 19 -0.53 22.60 -2.86
CA HIS A 19 -1.16 21.32 -3.10
C HIS A 19 -0.28 20.36 -3.91
N GLU A 20 0.57 20.87 -4.81
CA GLU A 20 1.41 20.04 -5.66
C GLU A 20 2.49 19.33 -4.83
N THR A 21 3.17 20.09 -3.96
CA THR A 21 4.15 19.55 -3.03
C THR A 21 3.52 18.58 -2.04
N ALA A 22 2.34 18.91 -1.48
CA ALA A 22 1.60 18.02 -0.58
C ALA A 22 1.24 16.68 -1.24
N LEU A 23 0.71 16.72 -2.47
CA LEU A 23 0.35 15.52 -3.23
C LEU A 23 1.58 14.66 -3.56
N LEU A 24 2.70 15.29 -3.92
CA LEU A 24 3.94 14.59 -4.19
C LEU A 24 4.51 13.93 -2.92
N ALA A 25 4.46 14.62 -1.78
CA ALA A 25 4.88 14.09 -0.48
C ALA A 25 4.02 12.88 -0.07
N TYR A 26 2.69 13.02 -0.17
CA TYR A 26 1.73 11.94 0.08
C TYR A 26 2.04 10.71 -0.79
N TYR A 27 2.23 10.93 -2.09
CA TYR A 27 2.53 9.85 -3.03
C TYR A 27 3.84 9.15 -2.67
N LYS A 28 4.91 9.90 -2.39
CA LYS A 28 6.21 9.33 -2.00
C LYS A 28 6.11 8.49 -0.72
N ARG A 29 5.30 8.93 0.25
CA ARG A 29 5.10 8.23 1.52
C ARG A 29 4.26 6.96 1.35
N ARG A 30 3.19 6.98 0.55
CA ARG A 30 2.21 5.89 0.42
C ARG A 30 2.50 4.89 -0.70
N ALA A 31 3.05 5.34 -1.83
CA ALA A 31 3.20 4.51 -3.03
C ALA A 31 4.01 3.22 -2.82
N PRO A 32 5.17 3.21 -2.12
CA PRO A 32 5.95 1.98 -1.97
C PRO A 32 5.17 0.86 -1.28
N ARG A 33 4.47 1.18 -0.19
CA ARG A 33 3.67 0.19 0.56
C ARG A 33 2.44 -0.24 -0.25
N ALA A 34 1.74 0.71 -0.86
CA ALA A 34 0.55 0.42 -1.66
C ALA A 34 0.86 -0.50 -2.85
N LEU A 35 1.96 -0.23 -3.57
CA LEU A 35 2.42 -1.05 -4.68
C LEU A 35 2.83 -2.46 -4.22
N LYS A 36 3.53 -2.57 -3.08
CA LYS A 36 3.89 -3.88 -2.51
C LYS A 36 2.65 -4.71 -2.20
N VAL A 37 1.65 -4.14 -1.53
CA VAL A 37 0.37 -4.81 -1.23
C VAL A 37 -0.36 -5.21 -2.51
N GLN A 38 -0.41 -4.32 -3.51
CA GLN A 38 -1.06 -4.60 -4.79
C GLN A 38 -0.40 -5.76 -5.53
N ASN A 39 0.93 -5.79 -5.58
CA ASN A 39 1.70 -6.85 -6.23
C ASN A 39 1.50 -8.20 -5.53
N LEU A 40 1.59 -8.23 -4.19
CA LEU A 40 1.33 -9.44 -3.41
C LEU A 40 -0.10 -9.95 -3.63
N SER A 41 -1.09 -9.06 -3.55
CA SER A 41 -2.50 -9.40 -3.77
C SER A 41 -2.74 -9.97 -5.16
N SER A 42 -2.13 -9.37 -6.18
CA SER A 42 -2.25 -9.83 -7.57
C SER A 42 -1.63 -11.22 -7.77
N GLU A 43 -0.47 -11.47 -7.16
CA GLU A 43 0.21 -12.76 -7.23
C GLU A 43 -0.55 -13.85 -6.47
N ILE A 44 -1.13 -13.55 -5.30
CA ILE A 44 -2.01 -14.48 -4.55
C ILE A 44 -3.18 -14.93 -5.43
N VAL A 45 -3.87 -13.98 -6.07
CA VAL A 45 -5.00 -14.30 -6.96
C VAL A 45 -4.55 -15.15 -8.14
N ARG A 46 -3.43 -14.77 -8.78
CA ARG A 46 -2.85 -15.52 -9.90
C ARG A 46 -2.56 -16.97 -9.52
N ARG A 47 -1.88 -17.20 -8.39
CA ARG A 47 -1.51 -18.56 -7.94
C ARG A 47 -2.73 -19.39 -7.60
N ARG A 48 -3.73 -18.82 -6.92
CA ARG A 48 -4.99 -19.50 -6.62
C ARG A 48 -5.74 -19.91 -7.89
N LEU A 49 -5.78 -19.05 -8.91
CA LEU A 49 -6.40 -19.37 -10.19
C LEU A 49 -5.68 -20.47 -10.95
N LYS A 50 -4.35 -20.58 -10.81
CA LYS A 50 -3.53 -21.60 -11.47
C LYS A 50 -3.33 -22.89 -10.66
N GLY A 51 -3.77 -22.92 -9.40
CA GLY A 51 -3.46 -24.01 -8.47
C GLY A 51 -1.98 -24.10 -8.11
N GLU A 52 -1.22 -23.00 -8.23
CA GLU A 52 0.19 -22.93 -7.86
C GLU A 52 0.35 -22.87 -6.33
N PRO A 53 1.31 -23.60 -5.74
CA PRO A 53 1.59 -23.52 -4.30
C PRO A 53 2.20 -22.16 -3.92
N GLY A 54 2.29 -21.88 -2.62
CA GLY A 54 2.94 -20.66 -2.12
C GLY A 54 2.00 -19.48 -1.89
N ALA A 55 0.69 -19.65 -2.06
CA ALA A 55 -0.27 -18.55 -1.88
C ALA A 55 -0.43 -18.15 -0.41
N GLU A 56 -0.30 -19.09 0.53
CA GLU A 56 -0.47 -18.83 1.97
C GLU A 56 0.73 -18.05 2.55
N GLU A 57 1.95 -18.32 2.06
CA GLU A 57 3.15 -17.57 2.39
C GLU A 57 3.01 -16.10 1.95
N LEU A 58 2.54 -15.88 0.72
CA LEU A 58 2.29 -14.53 0.20
C LEU A 58 1.17 -13.80 0.96
N ILE A 59 0.15 -14.53 1.43
CA ILE A 59 -0.89 -13.97 2.31
C ILE A 59 -0.26 -13.51 3.64
N GLY A 60 0.61 -14.33 4.23
CA GLY A 60 1.38 -13.96 5.43
C GLY A 60 2.23 -12.71 5.23
N GLU A 61 2.96 -12.63 4.12
CA GLU A 61 3.73 -11.44 3.75
C GLU A 61 2.85 -10.20 3.57
N CYS A 62 1.70 -10.34 2.91
CA CYS A 62 0.75 -9.25 2.71
C CYS A 62 0.22 -8.73 4.06
N TYR A 63 -0.12 -9.63 4.99
CA TYR A 63 -0.52 -9.24 6.34
C TYR A 63 0.59 -8.54 7.13
N ALA A 64 1.85 -8.95 6.98
CA ALA A 64 2.97 -8.28 7.62
C ALA A 64 3.07 -6.81 7.15
N VAL A 65 2.99 -6.59 5.83
CA VAL A 65 3.02 -5.23 5.24
C VAL A 65 1.81 -4.38 5.66
N LEU A 66 0.64 -4.98 5.86
CA LEU A 66 -0.55 -4.26 6.34
C LEU A 66 -0.48 -3.89 7.82
N ARG A 67 0.33 -4.60 8.63
CA ARG A 67 0.54 -4.30 10.06
C ARG A 67 1.56 -3.19 10.30
N GLU A 68 2.45 -2.94 9.34
CA GLU A 68 3.34 -1.77 9.33
C GLU A 68 2.49 -0.52 9.09
N GLY A 69 1.90 0.02 10.15
CA GLY A 69 1.16 1.30 10.15
C GLY A 69 2.04 2.47 9.68
N TYR A 70 1.41 3.63 9.48
CA TYR A 70 2.10 4.91 9.23
C TYR A 70 2.17 5.76 10.48
#